data_AF-H6QAU3-F1
#
_entry.id   AF-H6QAU3-F1
#
_cell.length_a   1.000
_cell.length_b   1.000
_cell.length_c   1.000
_cell.angle_alpha   90.00
_cell.angle_beta   90.00
_cell.angle_gamma   90.00
#
_symmetry.space_group_name_H-M   'P 1'
#
loop_
_entity.id
_entity.type
_entity.pdbx_description
1 polymer ?
#
loop_
_entity_poly.entity_id
_entity_poly.type
_entity_poly.pdbx_seq_one_letter_code
_entity_poly.pdbx_strand_id
1 'polypeptide(L)'
;MSIQIVDYSEEAHVVEEAAVVVSPRCRCKPPSPHADAFPYIARATREIYGVDISSALSDQLDLGLRRLDVVLLHGQLPLGDSWLARLLPNSQETARCVAPMPDPITAALSILSAGVGNVVVDMRYGYAKYADIIAEYAAATNAKLQLLLTKPLALPGDVIFHSSTPPYLKERYVKAAGEVSITRGSVRLKPLSYIDEDCDISAPDFAKTLERVAQVLDLDMGLLDHVVSQPAVSHTYLQEFATTWQIGYLAKWDLIRQAPGGWTATSKLMYLYGLARGR
;
A
#
# COMPACT_ATOMS: atom_id res chain seq x y z
N MET A 1 19.86 4.64 5.13
CA MET A 1 20.71 3.50 5.56
C MET A 1 19.87 2.62 6.49
N SER A 2 19.81 1.31 6.23
CA SER A 2 19.04 0.37 7.04
C SER A 2 19.83 -0.21 8.21
N ILE A 3 19.17 -0.38 9.35
CA ILE A 3 19.67 -1.14 10.50
C ILE A 3 18.78 -2.37 10.65
N GLN A 4 19.39 -3.53 10.74
CA GLN A 4 18.71 -4.80 10.96
C GLN A 4 18.91 -5.22 12.42
N ILE A 5 17.84 -5.38 13.17
CA ILE A 5 17.87 -5.79 14.57
C ILE A 5 17.31 -7.20 14.64
N VAL A 6 18.18 -8.16 14.93
CA VAL A 6 17.79 -9.55 15.14
C VAL A 6 17.37 -9.72 16.59
N ASP A 7 16.07 -9.92 16.80
CA ASP A 7 15.47 -9.96 18.12
C ASP A 7 14.41 -11.06 18.24
N TYR A 8 14.56 -11.88 19.27
CA TYR A 8 13.70 -13.00 19.65
C TYR A 8 12.92 -12.76 20.94
N SER A 9 13.03 -11.59 21.59
CA SER A 9 12.24 -11.31 22.79
C SER A 9 10.79 -11.01 22.45
N GLU A 10 9.92 -11.15 23.44
CA GLU A 10 8.50 -10.82 23.29
C GLU A 10 8.32 -9.31 23.02
N GLU A 11 9.00 -8.48 23.80
CA GLU A 11 9.11 -7.05 23.57
C GLU A 11 10.16 -6.76 22.50
N ALA A 12 9.83 -5.87 21.56
CA ALA A 12 10.75 -5.43 20.51
C ALA A 12 11.76 -4.43 21.06
N HIS A 13 12.98 -4.45 20.52
CA HIS A 13 14.01 -3.48 20.88
C HIS A 13 14.55 -2.70 19.67
N VAL A 14 14.89 -1.43 19.89
CA VAL A 14 15.40 -0.50 18.88
C VAL A 14 16.71 0.15 19.30
N VAL A 15 17.50 0.61 18.34
CA VAL A 15 18.75 1.35 18.60
C VAL A 15 18.46 2.83 18.80
N GLU A 16 17.60 3.38 17.96
CA GLU A 16 17.21 4.80 17.96
C GLU A 16 15.70 4.90 18.09
N GLU A 17 15.22 5.95 18.78
CA GLU A 17 13.79 6.25 18.86
C GLU A 17 13.26 6.63 17.47
N ALA A 18 12.18 5.98 17.05
CA ALA A 18 11.58 6.20 15.74
C ALA A 18 10.41 7.18 15.81
N ALA A 19 10.19 7.89 14.71
CA ALA A 19 9.04 8.77 14.59
C ALA A 19 7.75 7.97 14.41
N VAL A 20 7.83 6.85 13.68
CA VAL A 20 6.71 5.93 13.45
C VAL A 20 7.18 4.48 13.58
N VAL A 21 6.32 3.67 14.18
CA VAL A 21 6.48 2.22 14.34
C VAL A 21 5.40 1.50 13.55
N VAL A 22 5.80 0.55 12.71
CA VAL A 22 4.91 -0.43 12.09
C VAL A 22 5.00 -1.72 12.88
N SER A 23 3.93 -2.12 13.56
CA SER A 23 3.94 -3.34 14.39
C SER A 23 2.56 -3.97 14.50
N PRO A 24 2.45 -5.31 14.57
CA PRO A 24 1.19 -5.99 14.88
C PRO A 24 0.56 -5.57 16.23
N ARG A 25 1.33 -4.94 17.13
CA ARG A 25 0.84 -4.39 18.40
C ARG A 25 0.14 -3.03 18.24
N CYS A 26 0.30 -2.37 17.08
CA CYS A 26 -0.37 -1.11 16.77
C CYS A 26 -1.77 -1.33 16.18
N ARG A 27 -2.60 -0.29 16.19
CA ARG A 27 -4.00 -0.35 15.73
C ARG A 27 -4.33 0.56 14.55
N CYS A 28 -3.60 1.66 14.39
CA CYS A 28 -3.92 2.68 13.40
C CYS A 28 -3.63 2.18 11.98
N LYS A 29 -4.49 2.54 11.01
CA LYS A 29 -4.26 2.20 9.60
C LYS A 29 -3.10 3.04 9.03
N PRO A 30 -2.31 2.50 8.08
CA PRO A 30 -1.31 3.31 7.41
C PRO A 30 -1.97 4.36 6.50
N PRO A 31 -1.29 5.50 6.27
CA PRO A 31 -1.79 6.54 5.38
C PRO A 31 -1.84 6.07 3.92
N SER A 32 -2.68 6.72 3.13
CA SER A 32 -2.73 6.54 1.68
C SER A 32 -1.36 6.91 1.10
N PRO A 33 -0.69 6.01 0.35
CA PRO A 33 0.64 6.27 -0.15
C PRO A 33 0.63 7.42 -1.15
N HIS A 34 1.69 8.22 -1.12
CA HIS A 34 1.92 9.27 -2.10
C HIS A 34 2.38 8.70 -3.44
N ALA A 35 2.17 9.49 -4.51
CA ALA A 35 2.48 9.18 -5.90
C ALA A 35 3.91 8.65 -6.14
N ASP A 36 4.89 9.15 -5.40
CA ASP A 36 6.30 8.75 -5.51
C ASP A 36 6.56 7.31 -5.03
N ALA A 37 5.71 6.76 -4.16
CA ALA A 37 5.77 5.37 -3.74
C ALA A 37 5.08 4.40 -4.71
N PHE A 38 4.34 4.88 -5.71
CA PHE A 38 3.52 4.02 -6.58
C PHE A 38 4.30 2.87 -7.25
N PRO A 39 5.52 3.08 -7.80
CA PRO A 39 6.30 1.99 -8.36
C PRO A 39 6.64 0.89 -7.34
N TYR A 40 6.93 1.28 -6.10
CA TYR A 40 7.25 0.38 -5.00
C TYR A 40 6.00 -0.36 -4.49
N ILE A 41 4.86 0.33 -4.41
CA ILE A 41 3.57 -0.27 -4.06
C ILE A 41 3.13 -1.27 -5.14
N ALA A 42 3.26 -0.94 -6.43
CA ALA A 42 2.98 -1.87 -7.53
C ALA A 42 3.90 -3.10 -7.50
N ARG A 43 5.19 -2.90 -7.24
CA ARG A 43 6.14 -4.02 -7.08
C ARG A 43 5.77 -4.91 -5.90
N ALA A 44 5.51 -4.32 -4.73
CA ALA A 44 5.14 -5.06 -3.52
C ALA A 44 3.85 -5.85 -3.72
N THR A 45 2.82 -5.23 -4.27
CA THR A 45 1.53 -5.90 -4.51
C THR A 45 1.65 -7.06 -5.50
N ARG A 46 2.43 -6.90 -6.57
CA ARG A 46 2.72 -7.99 -7.50
C ARG A 46 3.48 -9.14 -6.85
N GLU A 47 4.52 -8.86 -6.06
CA GLU A 47 5.36 -9.89 -5.44
C GLU A 47 4.71 -10.60 -4.25
N ILE A 48 3.81 -9.92 -3.54
CA ILE A 48 3.12 -10.44 -2.35
C ILE A 48 1.78 -11.10 -2.72
N TYR A 49 0.98 -10.44 -3.56
CA TYR A 49 -0.40 -10.83 -3.87
C TYR A 49 -0.58 -11.37 -5.29
N GLY A 50 0.42 -11.26 -6.17
CA GLY A 50 0.32 -11.73 -7.56
C GLY A 50 -0.52 -10.82 -8.47
N VAL A 51 -0.89 -9.63 -8.00
CA VAL A 51 -1.75 -8.68 -8.73
C VAL A 51 -0.92 -7.49 -9.18
N ASP A 52 -0.96 -7.20 -10.48
CA ASP A 52 -0.28 -6.03 -11.05
C ASP A 52 -1.24 -4.83 -11.12
N ILE A 53 -0.92 -3.79 -10.35
CA ILE A 53 -1.69 -2.54 -10.30
C ILE A 53 -0.96 -1.37 -10.98
N SER A 54 0.19 -1.59 -11.61
CA SER A 54 1.04 -0.53 -12.18
C SER A 54 0.30 0.37 -13.17
N SER A 55 -0.46 -0.22 -14.08
CA SER A 55 -1.27 0.53 -15.07
C SER A 55 -2.34 1.40 -14.40
N ALA A 56 -3.01 0.88 -13.37
CA ALA A 56 -4.03 1.64 -12.63
C ALA A 56 -3.41 2.78 -11.81
N LEU A 57 -2.23 2.57 -11.20
CA LEU A 57 -1.50 3.63 -10.51
C LEU A 57 -1.02 4.71 -11.49
N SER A 58 -0.53 4.33 -12.68
CA SER A 58 -0.19 5.27 -13.75
C SER A 58 -1.40 6.11 -14.16
N ASP A 59 -2.56 5.49 -14.30
CA ASP A 59 -3.80 6.21 -14.59
C ASP A 59 -4.12 7.25 -13.52
N GLN A 60 -3.95 6.90 -12.24
CA GLN A 60 -4.18 7.87 -11.18
C GLN A 60 -3.21 9.07 -11.25
N LEU A 61 -1.96 8.85 -11.63
CA LEU A 61 -0.99 9.92 -11.86
C LEU A 61 -1.40 10.81 -13.04
N ASP A 62 -1.80 10.21 -14.16
CA ASP A 62 -2.26 10.93 -15.36
C ASP A 62 -3.52 11.76 -15.06
N LEU A 63 -4.35 11.28 -14.14
CA LEU A 63 -5.54 11.95 -13.60
C LEU A 63 -5.21 13.01 -12.53
N GLY A 64 -3.94 13.23 -12.21
CA GLY A 64 -3.47 14.26 -11.28
C GLY A 64 -3.61 13.90 -9.79
N LEU A 65 -3.87 12.64 -9.45
CA LEU A 65 -3.98 12.19 -8.06
C LEU A 65 -2.59 12.08 -7.42
N ARG A 66 -2.41 12.81 -6.32
CA ARG A 66 -1.12 12.85 -5.57
C ARG A 66 -0.97 11.74 -4.54
N ARG A 67 -2.08 11.09 -4.20
CA ARG A 67 -2.17 9.97 -3.25
C ARG A 67 -3.01 8.89 -3.90
N LEU A 68 -2.74 7.65 -3.49
CA LEU A 68 -3.53 6.51 -3.91
C LEU A 68 -4.99 6.70 -3.50
N ASP A 69 -5.87 6.66 -4.48
CA ASP A 69 -7.30 6.59 -4.29
C ASP A 69 -7.74 5.13 -4.40
N VAL A 70 -7.97 4.49 -3.25
CA VAL A 70 -8.38 3.09 -3.19
C VAL A 70 -9.80 2.86 -3.72
N VAL A 71 -10.68 3.87 -3.65
CA VAL A 71 -12.05 3.74 -4.15
C VAL A 71 -12.04 3.77 -5.68
N LEU A 72 -11.26 4.67 -6.28
CA LEU A 72 -11.03 4.68 -7.72
C LEU A 72 -10.31 3.39 -8.15
N LEU A 73 -9.27 2.96 -7.42
CA LEU A 73 -8.55 1.73 -7.74
C LEU A 73 -9.48 0.51 -7.83
N HIS A 74 -10.46 0.39 -6.93
CA HIS A 74 -11.47 -0.66 -6.99
C HIS A 74 -12.26 -0.68 -8.31
N GLY A 75 -12.52 0.50 -8.89
CA GLY A 75 -13.15 0.63 -10.21
C GLY A 75 -12.20 0.38 -11.39
N GLN A 76 -10.91 0.73 -11.24
CA GLN A 76 -9.89 0.55 -12.27
C GLN A 76 -9.51 -0.92 -12.46
N LEU A 77 -9.38 -1.67 -11.37
CA LEU A 77 -8.94 -3.06 -11.43
C LEU A 77 -9.98 -3.98 -12.08
N PRO A 78 -9.54 -5.10 -12.69
CA PRO A 78 -10.45 -6.18 -13.09
C PRO A 78 -11.30 -6.66 -11.92
N LEU A 79 -12.51 -7.13 -12.19
CA LEU A 79 -13.45 -7.53 -11.13
C LEU A 79 -12.89 -8.65 -10.22
N GLY A 80 -12.06 -9.54 -10.75
CA GLY A 80 -11.39 -10.60 -9.99
C GLY A 80 -10.30 -10.10 -9.02
N ASP A 81 -9.74 -8.91 -9.27
CA ASP A 81 -8.60 -8.35 -8.53
C ASP A 81 -8.99 -7.13 -7.68
N SER A 82 -10.22 -6.63 -7.81
CA SER A 82 -10.70 -5.42 -7.13
C SER A 82 -10.68 -5.53 -5.59
N TRP A 83 -10.65 -6.74 -5.04
CA TRP A 83 -10.49 -6.99 -3.60
C TRP A 83 -9.19 -6.37 -3.04
N LEU A 84 -8.13 -6.30 -3.85
CA LEU A 84 -6.85 -5.74 -3.42
C LEU A 84 -6.98 -4.27 -3.00
N ALA A 85 -7.82 -3.50 -3.70
CA ALA A 85 -8.05 -2.10 -3.37
C ALA A 85 -8.59 -1.90 -1.95
N ARG A 86 -9.36 -2.88 -1.43
CA ARG A 86 -9.89 -2.84 -0.06
C ARG A 86 -8.85 -3.08 1.01
N LEU A 87 -7.74 -3.70 0.63
CA LEU A 87 -6.64 -4.01 1.53
C LEU A 87 -5.66 -2.86 1.63
N LEU A 88 -5.46 -2.10 0.55
CA LEU A 88 -4.41 -1.10 0.49
C LEU A 88 -4.62 0.05 1.49
N PRO A 89 -3.51 0.64 1.98
CA PRO A 89 -3.56 1.75 2.92
C PRO A 89 -4.39 2.93 2.41
N ASN A 90 -5.19 3.52 3.30
CA ASN A 90 -6.20 4.51 2.94
C ASN A 90 -6.46 5.60 4.00
N SER A 91 -5.70 5.64 5.10
CA SER A 91 -5.84 6.71 6.09
C SER A 91 -5.40 8.05 5.49
N GLN A 92 -5.92 9.17 6.00
CA GLN A 92 -5.44 10.50 5.63
C GLN A 92 -4.24 10.95 6.46
N GLU A 93 -4.11 10.41 7.67
CA GLU A 93 -3.15 10.83 8.69
C GLU A 93 -2.13 9.74 8.99
N THR A 94 -0.94 10.17 9.43
CA THR A 94 0.15 9.29 9.84
C THR A 94 0.22 9.25 11.36
N ALA A 95 -0.22 8.15 11.95
CA ALA A 95 -0.08 7.84 13.37
C ALA A 95 1.36 7.46 13.74
N ARG A 96 1.73 7.54 15.02
CA ARG A 96 3.06 7.08 15.49
C ARG A 96 3.12 5.56 15.66
N CYS A 97 1.98 4.92 15.90
CA CYS A 97 1.87 3.46 16.01
C CYS A 97 0.91 2.92 14.94
N VAL A 98 1.46 2.35 13.87
CA VAL A 98 0.72 1.90 12.69
C VAL A 98 0.69 0.37 12.60
N ALA A 99 -0.50 -0.19 12.36
CA ALA A 99 -0.69 -1.61 12.14
C ALA A 99 -0.17 -2.02 10.74
N PRO A 100 0.37 -3.24 10.58
CA PRO A 100 0.86 -3.76 9.29
C PRO A 100 -0.32 -4.24 8.44
N MET A 101 -1.19 -3.33 8.01
CA MET A 101 -2.35 -3.61 7.18
C MET A 101 -2.13 -3.07 5.75
N PRO A 102 -2.22 -3.92 4.71
CA PRO A 102 -2.46 -5.36 4.76
C PRO A 102 -1.20 -6.17 5.15
N ASP A 103 -0.02 -5.57 5.04
CA ASP A 103 1.26 -6.18 5.37
C ASP A 103 2.28 -5.10 5.80
N PRO A 104 3.40 -5.45 6.45
CA PRO A 104 4.37 -4.47 6.93
C PRO A 104 5.15 -3.76 5.80
N ILE A 105 5.25 -4.33 4.60
CA ILE A 105 5.95 -3.73 3.45
C ILE A 105 5.12 -2.56 2.94
N THR A 106 3.87 -2.79 2.57
CA THR A 106 2.98 -1.75 2.05
C THR A 106 2.72 -0.66 3.09
N ALA A 107 2.54 -1.02 4.36
CA ALA A 107 2.41 -0.06 5.46
C ALA A 107 3.66 0.84 5.59
N ALA A 108 4.86 0.26 5.56
CA ALA A 108 6.10 1.02 5.66
C ALA A 108 6.32 1.95 4.44
N LEU A 109 6.04 1.47 3.22
CA LEU A 109 6.10 2.30 2.01
C LEU A 109 5.16 3.49 2.11
N SER A 110 3.91 3.27 2.57
CA SER A 110 2.95 4.34 2.83
C SER A 110 3.46 5.40 3.80
N ILE A 111 4.05 4.98 4.92
CA ILE A 111 4.57 5.89 5.95
C ILE A 111 5.77 6.68 5.44
N LEU A 112 6.72 6.00 4.77
CA LEU A 112 7.88 6.66 4.16
C LEU A 112 7.45 7.70 3.12
N SER A 113 6.41 7.39 2.32
CA SER A 113 5.86 8.30 1.31
C SER A 113 5.17 9.53 1.92
N ALA A 114 4.72 9.45 3.17
CA ALA A 114 4.22 10.59 3.92
C ALA A 114 5.34 11.52 4.43
N GLY A 115 6.61 11.24 4.10
CA GLY A 115 7.78 12.05 4.46
C GLY A 115 8.37 11.74 5.84
N VAL A 116 8.03 10.59 6.43
CA VAL A 116 8.57 10.20 7.75
C VAL A 116 10.03 9.78 7.63
N GLY A 117 10.93 10.55 8.25
CA GLY A 117 12.37 10.36 8.14
C GLY A 117 12.98 9.25 9.00
N ASN A 118 12.23 8.66 9.95
CA ASN A 118 12.72 7.55 10.79
C ASN A 118 11.61 6.56 11.13
N VAL A 119 11.71 5.35 10.59
CA VAL A 119 10.68 4.31 10.68
C VAL A 119 11.28 3.02 11.25
N VAL A 120 10.56 2.41 12.20
CA VAL A 120 10.80 1.03 12.66
C VAL A 120 9.72 0.13 12.09
N VAL A 121 10.11 -1.03 11.55
CA VAL A 121 9.19 -2.01 11.00
C VAL A 121 9.40 -3.37 11.68
N ASP A 122 8.38 -3.85 12.38
CA ASP A 122 8.38 -5.17 13.00
C ASP A 122 8.01 -6.25 11.98
N MET A 123 9.03 -7.01 11.55
CA MET A 123 8.91 -8.09 10.57
C MET A 123 9.22 -9.46 11.17
N ARG A 124 9.28 -9.56 12.51
CA ARG A 124 9.59 -10.82 13.20
C ARG A 124 8.56 -11.93 12.90
N TYR A 125 7.35 -11.54 12.52
CA TYR A 125 6.22 -12.42 12.23
C TYR A 125 6.02 -12.74 10.74
N GLY A 126 6.84 -12.21 9.81
CA GLY A 126 6.70 -12.52 8.39
C GLY A 126 7.25 -11.45 7.44
N TYR A 127 7.08 -11.68 6.13
CA TYR A 127 7.40 -10.75 5.03
C TYR A 127 8.86 -10.32 4.87
N ALA A 128 9.78 -10.80 5.71
CA ALA A 128 11.21 -10.45 5.65
C ALA A 128 11.87 -10.68 4.28
N LYS A 129 11.35 -11.59 3.46
CA LYS A 129 11.82 -11.83 2.08
C LYS A 129 11.60 -10.65 1.12
N TYR A 130 10.72 -9.71 1.46
CA TYR A 130 10.36 -8.53 0.67
C TYR A 130 10.94 -7.23 1.24
N ALA A 131 11.79 -7.33 2.25
CA ALA A 131 12.34 -6.16 2.95
C ALA A 131 13.29 -5.32 2.07
N ASP A 132 13.76 -5.85 0.95
CA ASP A 132 14.53 -5.10 -0.04
C ASP A 132 13.73 -3.96 -0.64
N ILE A 133 12.42 -4.13 -0.85
CA ILE A 133 11.54 -3.09 -1.42
C ILE A 133 11.49 -1.85 -0.52
N ILE A 134 11.31 -2.04 0.79
CA ILE A 134 11.30 -0.93 1.77
C ILE A 134 12.69 -0.32 1.95
N ALA A 135 13.75 -1.13 1.91
CA ALA A 135 15.12 -0.63 2.05
C ALA A 135 15.53 0.23 0.85
N GLU A 136 15.14 -0.17 -0.36
CA GLU A 136 15.35 0.59 -1.59
C GLU A 136 14.62 1.95 -1.52
N TYR A 137 13.34 1.96 -1.15
CA TYR A 137 12.57 3.19 -1.07
C TYR A 137 13.02 4.11 0.08
N ALA A 138 13.39 3.55 1.23
CA ALA A 138 13.97 4.32 2.33
C ALA A 138 15.30 4.96 1.93
N ALA A 139 16.12 4.28 1.12
CA ALA A 139 17.35 4.85 0.58
C ALA A 139 17.05 6.00 -0.40
N ALA A 140 16.07 5.82 -1.30
CA ALA A 140 15.66 6.84 -2.26
C ALA A 140 15.12 8.13 -1.59
N THR A 141 14.44 7.98 -0.45
CA THR A 141 13.87 9.08 0.33
C THR A 141 14.80 9.59 1.45
N ASN A 142 16.01 9.04 1.54
CA ASN A 142 16.99 9.32 2.61
C ASN A 142 16.43 9.16 4.04
N ALA A 143 15.49 8.22 4.20
CA ALA A 143 14.92 7.88 5.49
C ALA A 143 15.82 6.89 6.26
N LYS A 144 15.78 6.98 7.58
CA LYS A 144 16.31 5.99 8.50
C LYS A 144 15.30 4.85 8.63
N LEU A 145 15.79 3.62 8.48
CA LEU A 145 14.96 2.42 8.55
C LEU A 145 15.58 1.43 9.54
N GLN A 146 14.80 1.03 10.54
CA GLN A 146 15.15 -0.04 11.47
C GLN A 146 14.20 -1.23 11.24
N LEU A 147 14.75 -2.39 10.89
CA LEU A 147 14.00 -3.61 10.66
C LEU A 147 14.16 -4.54 11.86
N LEU A 148 13.05 -4.94 12.48
CA LEU A 148 13.05 -5.96 13.52
C LEU A 148 12.82 -7.32 12.87
N LEU A 149 13.76 -8.23 13.06
CA LEU A 149 13.85 -9.48 12.30
C LEU A 149 14.19 -10.63 13.23
N THR A 150 13.91 -11.85 12.80
CA THR A 150 14.39 -13.07 13.47
C THR A 150 15.67 -13.61 12.84
N LYS A 151 16.07 -13.12 11.66
CA LYS A 151 17.33 -13.50 11.02
C LYS A 151 17.90 -12.33 10.21
N PRO A 152 19.24 -12.22 10.08
CA PRO A 152 19.85 -11.27 9.17
C PRO A 152 19.38 -11.49 7.73
N LEU A 153 19.22 -10.40 6.99
CA LEU A 153 18.91 -10.37 5.56
C LEU A 153 20.14 -9.87 4.79
N ALA A 154 20.19 -10.24 3.50
CA ALA A 154 21.20 -9.78 2.56
C ALA A 154 20.90 -8.35 2.09
N LEU A 155 20.76 -7.41 3.04
CA LEU A 155 20.52 -6.00 2.80
C LEU A 155 21.72 -5.17 3.25
N PRO A 156 22.01 -4.04 2.58
CA PRO A 156 23.06 -3.13 3.01
C PRO A 156 22.77 -2.57 4.40
N GLY A 157 23.82 -2.17 5.12
CA GLY A 157 23.71 -1.55 6.44
C GLY A 157 24.23 -2.41 7.58
N ASP A 158 23.87 -2.04 8.80
CA ASP A 158 24.37 -2.69 10.01
C ASP A 158 23.41 -3.77 10.51
N VAL A 159 23.95 -4.83 11.07
CA VAL A 159 23.17 -5.90 11.71
C VAL A 159 23.53 -5.94 13.18
N ILE A 160 22.50 -5.93 14.03
CA ILE A 160 22.62 -5.88 15.47
C ILE A 160 21.86 -7.07 16.04
N PHE A 161 22.55 -7.86 16.86
CA PHE A 161 21.97 -8.99 17.55
C PHE A 161 21.58 -8.57 18.96
N HIS A 162 20.31 -8.73 19.31
CA HIS A 162 19.85 -8.59 20.69
C HIS A 162 20.33 -9.79 21.53
N SER A 163 20.38 -9.61 22.86
CA SER A 163 20.78 -10.64 23.82
C SER A 163 19.93 -11.91 23.76
N SER A 164 18.67 -11.79 23.31
CA SER A 164 17.75 -12.93 23.10
C SER A 164 18.10 -13.80 21.89
N THR A 165 18.99 -13.34 21.00
CA THR A 165 19.33 -14.07 19.78
C THR A 165 19.98 -15.42 20.12
N PRO A 166 19.50 -16.52 19.52
CA PRO A 166 20.15 -17.82 19.67
C PRO A 166 21.64 -17.79 19.27
N PRO A 167 22.55 -18.35 20.09
CA PRO A 167 24.00 -18.27 19.85
C PRO A 167 24.43 -18.76 18.46
N TYR A 168 23.82 -19.84 17.95
CA TYR A 168 24.16 -20.43 16.65
C TYR A 168 23.91 -19.49 15.46
N LEU A 169 23.01 -18.51 15.59
CA LEU A 169 22.80 -17.49 14.56
C LEU A 169 23.86 -16.41 14.66
N LYS A 170 24.17 -15.99 15.89
CA LYS A 170 25.10 -14.89 16.19
C LYS A 170 26.55 -15.25 15.87
N GLU A 171 26.99 -16.45 16.25
CA GLU A 171 28.38 -16.92 16.13
C GLU A 171 28.90 -16.96 14.68
N ARG A 172 27.99 -17.03 13.69
CA ARG A 172 28.32 -16.94 12.27
C ARG A 172 28.84 -15.55 11.87
N TYR A 173 28.53 -14.53 12.66
CA TYR A 173 28.82 -13.13 12.36
C TYR A 173 29.75 -12.50 13.40
N VAL A 174 29.48 -12.71 14.70
CA VAL A 174 30.25 -12.10 15.79
C VAL A 174 30.38 -13.05 16.98
N LYS A 175 31.60 -13.20 17.51
CA LYS A 175 31.91 -14.01 18.71
C LYS A 175 31.95 -13.14 19.98
N ALA A 176 30.87 -12.44 20.28
CA ALA A 176 30.76 -11.60 21.47
C ALA A 176 29.44 -11.89 22.20
N ALA A 177 29.42 -11.74 23.53
CA ALA A 177 28.22 -11.89 24.36
C ALA A 177 27.38 -10.59 24.40
N GLY A 178 26.11 -10.67 24.80
CA GLY A 178 25.23 -9.49 24.96
C GLY A 178 24.72 -8.89 23.65
N GLU A 179 24.38 -7.61 23.65
CA GLU A 179 23.90 -6.86 22.48
C GLU A 179 25.06 -6.35 21.62
N VAL A 180 25.08 -6.74 20.35
CA VAL A 180 26.28 -6.57 19.51
C VAL A 180 25.92 -6.25 18.06
N SER A 181 26.50 -5.17 17.54
CA SER A 181 26.58 -4.81 16.13
C SER A 181 27.76 -5.51 15.44
N ILE A 182 27.55 -5.96 14.20
CA ILE A 182 28.63 -6.51 13.36
C ILE A 182 29.70 -5.45 13.07
N THR A 183 29.32 -4.18 12.93
CA THR A 183 30.26 -3.10 12.53
C THR A 183 30.78 -2.28 13.71
N ARG A 184 29.98 -2.08 14.74
CA ARG A 184 30.25 -1.16 15.86
C ARG A 184 30.63 -1.86 17.17
N GLY A 185 30.52 -3.19 17.26
CA GLY A 185 30.78 -3.93 18.50
C GLY A 185 29.61 -3.83 19.48
N SER A 186 29.87 -3.58 20.77
CA SER A 186 28.80 -3.52 21.77
C SER A 186 27.86 -2.34 21.51
N VAL A 187 26.56 -2.60 21.52
CA VAL A 187 25.49 -1.61 21.35
C VAL A 187 24.50 -1.76 22.50
N ARG A 188 23.79 -0.69 22.86
CA ARG A 188 22.69 -0.73 23.81
C ARG A 188 21.37 -0.53 23.09
N LEU A 189 20.51 -1.54 23.09
CA LEU A 189 19.15 -1.49 22.60
C LEU A 189 18.21 -0.99 23.70
N LYS A 190 17.09 -0.40 23.29
CA LYS A 190 16.03 0.08 24.18
C LYS A 190 14.73 -0.61 23.82
N PRO A 191 13.88 -0.97 24.81
CA PRO A 191 12.53 -1.46 24.53
C PRO A 191 11.76 -0.45 23.67
N LEU A 192 11.03 -0.97 22.70
CA LEU A 192 10.17 -0.18 21.83
C LEU A 192 8.90 0.20 22.59
N SER A 193 8.63 1.51 22.69
CA SER A 193 7.39 2.01 23.27
C SER A 193 6.30 2.05 22.19
N TYR A 194 5.13 1.51 22.51
CA TYR A 194 3.93 1.63 21.70
C TYR A 194 3.07 2.74 22.29
N ILE A 195 2.75 3.75 21.47
CA ILE A 195 1.85 4.83 21.86
C ILE A 195 0.44 4.40 21.47
N ASP A 196 -0.45 4.31 22.44
CA ASP A 196 -1.88 4.15 22.19
C ASP A 196 -2.43 5.49 21.68
N GLU A 197 -2.86 5.51 20.42
CA GLU A 197 -3.46 6.67 19.77
C GLU A 197 -4.91 6.36 19.41
N ASP A 198 -5.81 7.33 19.65
CA ASP A 198 -7.18 7.29 19.16
C ASP A 198 -7.16 7.58 17.66
N CYS A 199 -7.32 6.52 16.87
CA CYS A 199 -7.27 6.59 15.42
C CYS A 199 -8.67 6.44 14.83
N ASP A 200 -9.01 7.31 13.88
CA ASP A 200 -10.22 7.13 13.08
C ASP A 200 -10.04 5.92 12.15
N ILE A 201 -10.93 4.93 12.29
CA ILE A 201 -10.92 3.67 11.53
C ILE A 201 -11.93 3.77 10.38
N SER A 202 -12.45 4.96 10.05
CA SER A 202 -13.39 5.17 8.95
C SER A 202 -12.93 4.41 7.70
N ALA A 203 -13.84 3.60 7.17
CA ALA A 203 -13.56 2.73 6.04
C ALA A 203 -13.93 3.46 4.74
N PRO A 204 -13.15 3.31 3.66
CA PRO A 204 -13.55 3.84 2.37
C PRO A 204 -14.89 3.26 1.93
N ASP A 205 -15.73 4.12 1.35
CA ASP A 205 -17.04 3.72 0.88
C ASP A 205 -16.96 3.16 -0.55
N PHE A 206 -16.67 1.86 -0.66
CA PHE A 206 -16.57 1.18 -1.96
C PHE A 206 -17.90 1.11 -2.73
N ALA A 207 -19.05 1.35 -2.09
CA ALA A 207 -20.32 1.46 -2.82
C ALA A 207 -20.35 2.71 -3.73
N LYS A 208 -19.57 3.74 -3.39
CA LYS A 208 -19.41 4.97 -4.19
C LYS A 208 -18.36 4.86 -5.28
N THR A 209 -17.88 3.65 -5.61
CA THR A 209 -16.88 3.47 -6.67
C THR A 209 -17.32 4.07 -7.99
N LEU A 210 -18.59 3.85 -8.40
CA LEU A 210 -19.08 4.37 -9.67
C LEU A 210 -19.18 5.91 -9.67
N GLU A 211 -19.68 6.48 -8.57
CA GLU A 211 -19.70 7.93 -8.36
C GLU A 211 -18.29 8.52 -8.42
N ARG A 212 -17.30 7.82 -7.84
CA ARG A 212 -15.91 8.25 -7.86
C ARG A 212 -15.30 8.20 -9.26
N VAL A 213 -15.61 7.17 -10.04
CA VAL A 213 -15.22 7.08 -11.46
C VAL A 213 -15.80 8.26 -12.25
N ALA A 214 -17.10 8.52 -12.09
CA ALA A 214 -17.75 9.63 -12.77
C ALA A 214 -17.14 10.98 -12.36
N GLN A 215 -16.90 11.18 -11.06
CA GLN A 215 -16.27 12.40 -10.54
C GLN A 215 -14.86 12.62 -11.11
N VAL A 216 -14.01 11.58 -11.12
CA VAL A 216 -12.61 11.73 -11.56
C VAL A 216 -12.50 11.90 -13.06
N LEU A 217 -13.39 11.27 -13.82
CA LEU A 217 -13.46 11.44 -15.27
C LEU A 217 -14.28 12.67 -15.69
N ASP A 218 -14.87 13.44 -14.76
CA ASP A 218 -15.78 14.55 -15.07
C ASP A 218 -16.95 14.13 -16.00
N LEU A 219 -17.61 13.03 -15.63
CA LEU A 219 -18.75 12.46 -16.33
C LEU A 219 -20.04 12.65 -15.54
N ASP A 220 -21.15 12.88 -16.25
CA ASP A 220 -22.48 12.81 -15.65
C ASP A 220 -22.84 11.35 -15.34
N MET A 221 -23.31 11.09 -14.12
CA MET A 221 -23.85 9.77 -13.73
C MET A 221 -25.02 9.34 -14.64
N GLY A 222 -25.79 10.30 -15.18
CA GLY A 222 -26.84 10.03 -16.15
C GLY A 222 -26.35 9.28 -17.39
N LEU A 223 -25.11 9.54 -17.84
CA LEU A 223 -24.53 8.80 -18.96
C LEU A 223 -24.37 7.31 -18.61
N LEU A 224 -23.89 7.00 -17.42
CA LEU A 224 -23.67 5.62 -16.96
C LEU A 224 -25.00 4.90 -16.75
N ASP A 225 -26.02 5.59 -16.24
CA ASP A 225 -27.40 5.09 -16.14
C ASP A 225 -27.92 4.65 -17.52
N HIS A 226 -27.69 5.48 -18.55
CA HIS A 226 -28.15 5.20 -19.91
C HIS A 226 -27.44 3.99 -20.52
N VAL A 227 -26.11 3.88 -20.33
CA VAL A 227 -25.32 2.75 -20.83
C VAL A 227 -25.72 1.43 -20.17
N VAL A 228 -26.09 1.47 -18.88
CA VAL A 228 -26.60 0.30 -18.15
C VAL A 228 -28.02 -0.09 -18.59
N SER A 229 -28.86 0.91 -18.90
CA SER A 229 -30.28 0.70 -19.20
C SER A 229 -30.55 0.27 -20.64
N GLN A 230 -29.57 0.39 -21.54
CA GLN A 230 -29.70 0.05 -22.96
C GLN A 230 -28.81 -1.12 -23.35
N PRO A 231 -29.24 -2.00 -24.28
CA PRO A 231 -28.41 -3.10 -24.76
C PRO A 231 -27.13 -2.64 -25.47
N ALA A 232 -27.21 -1.50 -26.17
CA ALA A 232 -26.07 -0.84 -26.80
C ALA A 232 -26.39 0.65 -27.03
N VAL A 233 -25.38 1.49 -26.88
CA VAL A 233 -25.42 2.93 -27.09
C VAL A 233 -24.48 3.30 -28.22
N SER A 234 -24.94 4.09 -29.19
CA SER A 234 -24.10 4.45 -30.35
C SER A 234 -22.86 5.25 -29.95
N HIS A 235 -21.78 5.15 -30.72
CA HIS A 235 -20.56 5.91 -30.45
C HIS A 235 -20.79 7.43 -30.51
N THR A 236 -21.59 7.89 -31.49
CA THR A 236 -21.95 9.31 -31.62
C THR A 236 -22.69 9.81 -30.39
N TYR A 237 -23.63 9.02 -29.85
CA TYR A 237 -24.32 9.37 -28.62
C TYR A 237 -23.36 9.50 -27.43
N LEU A 238 -22.43 8.56 -27.24
CA LEU A 238 -21.44 8.70 -26.17
C LEU A 238 -20.61 9.97 -26.32
N GLN A 239 -20.26 10.35 -27.56
CA GLN A 239 -19.48 11.55 -27.84
C GLN A 239 -20.21 12.87 -27.53
N GLU A 240 -21.54 12.85 -27.41
CA GLU A 240 -22.32 14.01 -26.97
C GLU A 240 -22.13 14.30 -25.47
N PHE A 241 -21.77 13.29 -24.67
CA PHE A 241 -21.68 13.38 -23.21
C PHE A 241 -20.29 13.05 -22.65
N ALA A 242 -19.40 12.49 -23.46
CA ALA A 242 -18.06 12.10 -23.07
C ALA A 242 -17.04 12.33 -24.20
N THR A 243 -15.90 12.90 -23.85
CA THR A 243 -14.73 13.01 -24.73
C THR A 243 -14.18 11.63 -25.10
N THR A 244 -13.45 11.56 -26.20
CA THR A 244 -12.78 10.32 -26.64
C THR A 244 -11.87 9.74 -25.57
N TRP A 245 -11.21 10.60 -24.79
CA TRP A 245 -10.33 10.19 -23.69
C TRP A 245 -11.12 9.58 -22.54
N GLN A 246 -12.25 10.18 -22.13
CA GLN A 246 -13.14 9.62 -21.10
C GLN A 246 -13.70 8.24 -21.55
N ILE A 247 -14.16 8.13 -22.80
CA ILE A 247 -14.60 6.85 -23.39
C ILE A 247 -13.46 5.83 -23.36
N GLY A 248 -12.24 6.27 -23.68
CA GLY A 248 -11.03 5.46 -23.59
C GLY A 248 -10.80 4.90 -22.19
N TYR A 249 -10.97 5.69 -21.14
CA TYR A 249 -10.86 5.23 -19.75
C TYR A 249 -11.97 4.27 -19.35
N LEU A 250 -13.22 4.57 -19.72
CA LEU A 250 -14.34 3.65 -19.47
C LEU A 250 -14.11 2.28 -20.14
N ALA A 251 -13.53 2.27 -21.34
CA ALA A 251 -13.19 1.04 -22.05
C ALA A 251 -11.94 0.35 -21.44
N LYS A 252 -10.89 1.11 -21.12
CA LYS A 252 -9.65 0.62 -20.52
C LYS A 252 -9.91 -0.05 -19.18
N TRP A 253 -10.75 0.58 -18.36
CA TRP A 253 -11.19 0.03 -17.09
C TRP A 253 -12.37 -0.92 -17.28
N ASP A 254 -12.61 -1.52 -18.44
CA ASP A 254 -13.63 -2.56 -18.63
C ASP A 254 -15.01 -2.20 -18.02
N LEU A 255 -15.44 -0.95 -18.11
CA LEU A 255 -16.78 -0.49 -17.71
C LEU A 255 -17.73 -0.54 -18.91
N ILE A 256 -17.19 -0.22 -20.09
CA ILE A 256 -17.89 -0.36 -21.36
C ILE A 256 -17.04 -1.18 -22.32
N ARG A 257 -17.69 -1.82 -23.29
CA ARG A 257 -17.01 -2.53 -24.38
C ARG A 257 -17.71 -2.30 -25.70
N GLN A 258 -16.96 -2.41 -26.78
CA GLN A 258 -17.52 -2.31 -28.12
C GLN A 258 -18.37 -3.55 -28.44
N ALA A 259 -19.54 -3.33 -29.03
CA ALA A 259 -20.48 -4.34 -29.47
C ALA A 259 -21.14 -3.91 -30.79
N PRO A 260 -21.81 -4.82 -31.52
CA PRO A 260 -22.61 -4.42 -32.68
C PRO A 260 -23.61 -3.32 -32.29
N GLY A 261 -23.59 -2.19 -32.99
CA GLY A 261 -24.43 -1.04 -32.68
C GLY A 261 -23.81 0.02 -31.76
N GLY A 262 -22.61 -0.21 -31.21
CA GLY A 262 -21.86 0.80 -30.46
C GLY A 262 -21.16 0.24 -29.22
N TRP A 263 -21.56 0.72 -28.04
CA TRP A 263 -20.96 0.44 -26.75
C TRP A 263 -21.98 -0.14 -25.79
N THR A 264 -21.61 -1.16 -25.03
CA THR A 264 -22.47 -1.80 -24.02
C THR A 264 -21.80 -1.78 -22.67
N ALA A 265 -22.60 -1.75 -21.59
CA ALA A 265 -22.13 -2.02 -20.24
C ALA A 265 -21.46 -3.40 -20.16
N THR A 266 -20.40 -3.48 -19.36
CA THR A 266 -19.76 -4.75 -18.98
C THR A 266 -20.37 -5.27 -17.68
N SER A 267 -20.06 -6.52 -17.32
CA SER A 267 -20.44 -7.08 -16.01
C SER A 267 -19.87 -6.27 -14.85
N LYS A 268 -18.71 -5.63 -15.02
CA LYS A 268 -18.13 -4.76 -13.99
C LYS A 268 -18.95 -3.50 -13.80
N LEU A 269 -19.35 -2.81 -14.89
CA LEU A 269 -20.22 -1.64 -14.76
C LEU A 269 -21.56 -2.01 -14.11
N MET A 270 -22.17 -3.13 -14.50
CA MET A 270 -23.41 -3.62 -13.87
C MET A 270 -23.24 -3.88 -12.35
N TYR A 271 -22.11 -4.48 -11.95
CA TYR A 271 -21.79 -4.71 -10.54
C TYR A 271 -21.65 -3.41 -9.75
N LEU A 272 -20.84 -2.47 -10.25
CA LEU A 272 -20.62 -1.18 -9.60
C LEU A 272 -21.89 -0.33 -9.55
N TYR A 273 -22.72 -0.43 -10.59
CA TYR A 273 -24.04 0.20 -10.64
C TYR A 273 -24.99 -0.37 -9.58
N GLY A 274 -25.04 -1.69 -9.45
CA GLY A 274 -25.82 -2.37 -8.41
C GLY A 274 -25.36 -1.97 -7.00
N LEU A 275 -24.05 -1.82 -6.77
CA LEU A 275 -23.52 -1.34 -5.49
C LEU A 275 -23.97 0.10 -5.18
N ALA A 276 -23.96 0.99 -6.18
CA ALA A 276 -24.37 2.38 -6.01
C ALA A 276 -25.88 2.52 -5.75
N ARG A 277 -26.70 1.69 -6.41
CA ARG A 277 -28.17 1.72 -6.31
C ARG A 277 -28.76 0.88 -5.17
N GLY A 278 -28.01 -0.07 -4.61
CA GLY A 278 -28.46 -0.95 -3.52
C GLY A 278 -28.58 -0.28 -2.15
N ARG A 279 -28.70 1.05 -2.12
CA ARG A 279 -28.86 1.91 -0.94
C ARG A 279 -30.20 2.60 -0.98
#